data_AF-A0AA38L6U6-F1
#
_entry.id   AF-A0AA38L6U6-F1
#
_cell.length_a   1.000
_cell.length_b   1.000
_cell.length_c   1.000
_cell.angle_alpha   90.00
_cell.angle_beta   90.00
_cell.angle_gamma   90.00
#
_symmetry.space_group_name_H-M   'P 1'
#
loop_
_entity.id
_entity.type
_entity.pdbx_description
1 polymer ?
#
loop_
_entity_poly.entity_id
_entity_poly.type
_entity_poly.pdbx_seq_one_letter_code
_entity_poly.pdbx_strand_id
1 'polypeptide(L)'
;VILVGHSLGGFNLSYTMERFPHKIAVAVFVTASMPLSGTTPSESMNEIVAIIGTLEDSTFYYANGRENPATSFKFGSHFWKHFMSQNSPSWDTTLSESLVKRCPVWQEPLLYTAKNYGSVTRVYIVAKDDKLIVEELQRKMIAENPPQT
;
A
#
# COMPACT_ATOMS: atom_id res chain seq x y z
N VAL A 1 16.01 6.21 -13.12
CA VAL A 1 16.09 5.38 -11.90
C VAL A 1 15.14 4.19 -12.02
N ILE A 2 15.38 3.13 -11.26
CA ILE A 2 14.36 2.09 -11.00
C ILE A 2 13.72 2.45 -9.66
N LEU A 3 12.41 2.60 -9.62
CA LEU A 3 11.68 2.90 -8.40
C LEU A 3 10.95 1.65 -7.92
N VAL A 4 11.04 1.36 -6.63
CA VAL A 4 10.42 0.20 -6.00
C VAL A 4 9.51 0.68 -4.87
N GLY A 5 8.23 0.33 -4.95
CA GLY A 5 7.23 0.63 -3.92
C GLY A 5 6.71 -0.65 -3.31
N HIS A 6 6.63 -0.71 -1.98
CA HIS A 6 6.07 -1.84 -1.24
C HIS A 6 4.79 -1.43 -0.51
N SER A 7 3.76 -2.29 -0.52
CA SER A 7 2.48 -2.03 0.18
C SER A 7 1.90 -0.65 -0.19
N LEU A 8 1.58 0.20 0.79
CA LEU A 8 1.11 1.59 0.58
C LEU A 8 2.11 2.46 -0.21
N GLY A 9 3.37 2.05 -0.32
CA GLY A 9 4.38 2.70 -1.16
C GLY A 9 3.98 2.77 -2.64
N GLY A 10 3.08 1.89 -3.11
CA GLY A 10 2.55 1.93 -4.47
C GLY A 10 1.84 3.24 -4.81
N PHE A 11 1.17 3.89 -3.85
CA PHE A 11 0.56 5.21 -4.04
C PHE A 11 1.60 6.30 -4.34
N ASN A 12 2.70 6.31 -3.57
CA ASN A 12 3.80 7.24 -3.77
C ASN A 12 4.50 7.00 -5.10
N LEU A 13 4.63 5.72 -5.49
CA LEU A 13 5.17 5.33 -6.77
C LEU A 13 4.30 5.86 -7.92
N SER A 14 2.98 5.66 -7.86
CA SER A 14 2.03 6.18 -8.84
C SER A 14 2.07 7.71 -8.96
N TYR A 15 2.11 8.42 -7.83
CA TYR A 15 2.28 9.88 -7.82
C TYR A 15 3.57 10.32 -8.51
N THR A 16 4.68 9.62 -8.22
CA THR A 16 5.99 9.93 -8.79
C THR A 16 6.03 9.66 -10.28
N MET A 17 5.39 8.58 -10.74
CA MET A 17 5.24 8.25 -12.15
C MET A 17 4.43 9.29 -12.92
N GLU A 18 3.36 9.83 -12.31
CA GLU A 18 2.60 10.91 -12.94
C GLU A 18 3.44 12.19 -13.06
N ARG A 19 4.22 12.52 -12.03
CA ARG A 19 4.94 13.80 -11.98
C ARG A 19 6.27 13.79 -12.74
N PHE A 20 6.96 12.65 -12.79
CA PHE A 20 8.31 12.54 -13.35
C PHE A 20 8.50 11.29 -14.22
N PRO A 21 7.62 11.03 -15.22
CA PRO A 21 7.65 9.79 -15.99
C PRO A 21 9.00 9.57 -16.70
N HIS A 22 9.59 10.64 -17.26
CA HIS A 22 10.87 10.60 -17.97
C HIS A 22 12.10 10.30 -17.10
N LYS A 23 11.97 10.30 -15.76
CA LYS A 23 13.07 9.98 -14.84
C LYS A 23 13.06 8.51 -14.41
N ILE A 24 11.99 7.79 -14.72
CA ILE A 24 11.74 6.44 -14.22
C ILE A 24 11.91 5.47 -15.39
N ALA A 25 12.92 4.62 -15.30
CA ALA A 25 13.13 3.58 -16.29
C ALA A 25 12.10 2.47 -16.11
N VAL A 26 11.89 2.04 -14.85
CA VAL A 26 10.91 1.02 -14.48
C VAL A 26 10.37 1.33 -13.07
N ALA A 27 9.06 1.14 -12.89
CA ALA A 27 8.38 1.18 -11.60
C ALA A 27 8.00 -0.25 -11.17
N VAL A 28 8.48 -0.68 -10.01
CA VAL A 28 8.28 -2.03 -9.46
C VAL A 28 7.34 -1.96 -8.25
N PHE A 29 6.20 -2.61 -8.35
CA PHE A 29 5.20 -2.73 -7.29
C PHE A 29 5.40 -4.08 -6.58
N VAL A 30 5.89 -4.08 -5.35
CA VAL A 30 6.12 -5.29 -4.55
C VAL A 30 4.98 -5.42 -3.55
N THR A 31 4.07 -6.37 -3.77
CA THR A 31 2.84 -6.51 -2.97
C THR A 31 2.17 -5.16 -2.68
N ALA A 32 2.21 -4.25 -3.66
CA ALA A 32 1.91 -2.85 -3.45
C ALA A 32 0.53 -2.48 -3.99
N SER A 33 -0.06 -1.42 -3.43
CA SER A 33 -1.28 -0.83 -3.95
C SER A 33 -1.05 -0.32 -5.38
N MET A 34 -1.82 -0.82 -6.34
CA MET A 34 -1.81 -0.37 -7.73
C MET A 34 -3.23 -0.02 -8.22
N PRO A 35 -3.99 0.80 -7.46
CA PRO A 35 -5.40 1.04 -7.77
C PRO A 35 -5.55 1.99 -8.94
N LEU A 36 -6.74 2.02 -9.55
CA LEU A 36 -7.09 2.87 -10.69
C LEU A 36 -6.99 4.37 -10.39
N SER A 37 -6.90 5.18 -11.45
CA SER A 37 -6.88 6.63 -11.34
C SER A 37 -8.20 7.11 -10.73
N GLY A 38 -8.13 7.96 -9.72
CA GLY A 38 -9.29 8.42 -8.96
C GLY A 38 -9.61 7.60 -7.72
N THR A 39 -8.98 6.44 -7.52
CA THR A 39 -9.14 5.68 -6.28
C THR A 39 -8.41 6.36 -5.11
N THR A 40 -9.06 6.39 -3.96
CA THR A 40 -8.53 6.92 -2.71
C THR A 40 -7.77 5.84 -1.93
N PRO A 41 -6.76 6.21 -1.12
CA PRO A 41 -6.09 5.25 -0.25
C PRO A 41 -7.02 4.59 0.78
N SER A 42 -8.08 5.29 1.21
CA SER A 42 -9.08 4.75 2.14
C SER A 42 -9.94 3.66 1.49
N GLU A 43 -10.33 3.79 0.22
CA GLU A 43 -11.01 2.72 -0.52
C GLU A 43 -10.15 1.45 -0.60
N SER A 44 -8.86 1.57 -0.95
CA SER A 44 -7.95 0.42 -0.97
C SER A 44 -7.78 -0.23 0.41
N MET A 45 -7.70 0.58 1.47
CA MET A 45 -7.66 0.05 2.84
C MET A 45 -8.96 -0.65 3.24
N ASN A 46 -10.12 -0.14 2.82
CA ASN A 46 -11.40 -0.77 3.09
C ASN A 46 -11.50 -2.14 2.39
N GLU A 47 -10.99 -2.29 1.16
CA GLU A 47 -10.94 -3.60 0.49
C GLU A 47 -10.07 -4.61 1.25
N ILE A 48 -8.91 -4.17 1.74
CA ILE A 48 -8.04 -5.00 2.59
C ILE A 48 -8.79 -5.44 3.84
N VAL A 49 -9.39 -4.49 4.57
CA VAL A 49 -10.12 -4.76 5.82
C VAL A 49 -11.35 -5.66 5.58
N ALA A 50 -12.04 -5.50 4.45
CA ALA A 50 -13.18 -6.34 4.11
C ALA A 50 -12.80 -7.81 3.94
N ILE A 51 -11.56 -8.09 3.51
CA ILE A 51 -11.06 -9.45 3.31
C ILE A 51 -10.45 -10.03 4.58
N ILE A 52 -9.59 -9.27 5.28
CA ILE A 52 -8.92 -9.77 6.48
C ILE A 52 -9.82 -9.72 7.72
N GLY A 53 -10.92 -8.95 7.66
CA GLY A 53 -11.98 -8.87 8.67
C GLY A 53 -11.63 -8.08 9.95
N THR A 54 -10.36 -7.83 10.23
CA THR A 54 -9.92 -7.19 11.47
C THR A 54 -8.62 -6.41 11.30
N LEU A 55 -8.47 -5.33 12.08
CA LEU A 55 -7.20 -4.64 12.28
C LEU A 55 -6.62 -4.92 13.68
N GLU A 56 -7.22 -5.85 14.40
CA GLU A 56 -6.82 -6.34 15.73
C GLU A 56 -6.52 -5.20 16.73
N ASP A 57 -5.30 -5.15 17.26
CA ASP A 57 -4.82 -4.20 18.25
C ASP A 57 -4.32 -2.87 17.64
N SER A 58 -4.63 -2.62 16.37
CA SER A 58 -4.27 -1.37 15.69
C SER A 58 -5.02 -0.18 16.27
N THR A 59 -4.31 0.95 16.39
CA THR A 59 -4.83 2.17 17.00
C THR A 59 -5.03 3.26 15.95
N PHE A 60 -6.20 3.89 15.95
CA PHE A 60 -6.52 5.08 15.16
C PHE A 60 -6.44 6.34 16.03
N TYR A 61 -5.94 7.43 15.43
CA TYR A 61 -5.76 8.70 16.10
C TYR A 61 -6.58 9.79 15.40
N TYR A 62 -7.20 10.66 16.20
CA TYR A 62 -8.19 11.64 15.76
C TYR A 62 -7.75 13.06 16.17
N ALA A 63 -6.68 13.56 15.56
CA ALA A 63 -6.12 14.87 15.94
C ALA A 63 -7.10 16.04 15.67
N ASN A 64 -8.05 15.85 14.75
CA ASN A 64 -9.08 16.83 14.41
C ASN A 64 -10.38 16.64 15.22
N GLY A 65 -10.37 15.83 16.28
CA GLY A 65 -11.57 15.50 17.08
C GLY A 65 -12.21 14.17 16.69
N ARG A 66 -12.86 13.51 17.65
CA ARG A 66 -13.39 12.14 17.50
C ARG A 66 -14.57 12.00 16.54
N GLU A 67 -15.27 13.11 16.27
CA GLU A 67 -16.36 13.18 15.29
C GLU A 67 -15.85 13.25 13.83
N ASN A 68 -14.55 13.47 13.64
CA ASN A 68 -13.92 13.53 12.32
C ASN A 68 -13.23 12.20 11.97
N PRO A 69 -12.93 11.94 10.69
CA PRO A 69 -12.14 10.78 10.30
C PRO A 69 -10.78 10.72 11.00
N ALA A 70 -10.24 9.52 11.18
CA ALA A 70 -8.91 9.33 11.75
C ALA A 70 -7.86 10.04 10.90
N THR A 71 -6.94 10.74 11.55
CA THR A 71 -5.86 11.49 10.90
C THR A 71 -4.61 10.63 10.69
N SER A 72 -4.44 9.60 11.51
CA SER A 72 -3.35 8.62 11.40
C SER A 72 -3.73 7.32 12.09
N PHE A 73 -3.01 6.25 11.78
CA PHE A 73 -3.13 4.97 12.46
C PHE A 73 -1.75 4.40 12.78
N LYS A 74 -1.70 3.46 13.71
CA LYS A 74 -0.51 2.64 13.97
C LYS A 74 -0.97 1.19 14.12
N PHE A 75 -0.35 0.30 13.36
CA PHE A 75 -0.57 -1.13 13.52
C PHE A 75 -0.13 -1.59 14.90
N GLY A 76 -0.94 -2.45 15.50
CA GLY A 76 -0.62 -3.07 16.78
C GLY A 76 0.45 -4.16 16.64
N SER A 77 0.98 -4.62 17.78
CA SER A 77 2.03 -5.64 17.82
C SER A 77 1.49 -7.00 17.39
N HIS A 78 0.27 -7.36 17.80
CA HIS A 78 -0.37 -8.60 17.41
C HIS A 78 -0.68 -8.59 15.91
N PHE A 79 -1.23 -7.48 15.40
CA PHE A 79 -1.47 -7.27 13.98
C PHE A 79 -0.20 -7.43 13.16
N TRP A 80 0.89 -6.78 13.59
CA TRP A 80 2.17 -6.85 12.87
C TRP A 80 2.69 -8.28 12.78
N LYS A 81 2.68 -9.01 13.90
CA LYS A 81 3.10 -10.42 13.95
C LYS A 81 2.26 -11.31 13.05
N HIS A 82 0.95 -11.11 13.06
CA HIS A 82 0.02 -11.97 12.35
C HIS A 82 0.03 -11.73 10.83
N PHE A 83 0.05 -10.47 10.39
CA PHE A 83 -0.19 -10.09 9.00
C PHE A 83 1.03 -9.58 8.24
N MET A 84 2.04 -9.03 8.93
CA MET A 84 3.18 -8.35 8.29
C MET A 84 4.50 -9.13 8.40
N SER A 85 4.71 -9.83 9.51
CA SER A 85 5.97 -10.52 9.82
C SER A 85 5.79 -12.01 10.10
N GLN A 86 4.72 -12.62 9.56
CA GLN A 86 4.36 -14.02 9.78
C GLN A 86 5.43 -15.01 9.30
N ASN A 87 6.17 -14.63 8.25
CA ASN A 87 7.23 -15.43 7.65
C ASN A 87 8.62 -14.83 7.92
N SER A 88 8.71 -13.83 8.80
CA SER A 88 9.96 -13.18 9.17
C SER A 88 10.53 -13.81 10.44
N PRO A 89 11.87 -13.82 10.61
CA PRO A 89 12.46 -14.22 11.87
C PRO A 89 12.06 -13.24 12.99
N SER A 90 12.03 -13.73 14.23
CA SER A 90 11.55 -12.95 15.38
C SER A 90 12.31 -11.63 15.60
N TRP A 91 13.59 -11.57 15.24
CA TRP A 91 14.39 -10.35 15.38
C TRP A 91 13.95 -9.23 14.43
N ASP A 92 13.46 -9.54 13.23
CA ASP A 92 12.87 -8.56 12.31
C ASP A 92 11.56 -7.99 12.86
N THR A 93 10.76 -8.84 13.50
CA THR A 93 9.52 -8.42 14.19
C THR A 93 9.84 -7.46 15.34
N THR A 94 10.80 -7.81 16.20
CA THR A 94 11.22 -6.94 17.32
C THR A 94 11.79 -5.62 16.82
N LEU A 95 12.62 -5.65 15.78
CA LEU A 95 13.17 -4.44 15.17
C LEU A 95 12.04 -3.56 14.63
N SER A 96 11.09 -4.14 13.90
CA SER A 96 9.94 -3.43 13.34
C SER A 96 9.11 -2.76 14.44
N GLU A 97 8.78 -3.47 15.52
CA GLU A 97 8.03 -2.91 16.66
C GLU A 97 8.71 -1.68 17.28
N SER A 98 10.05 -1.65 17.29
CA SER A 98 10.82 -0.50 17.80
C SER A 98 10.86 0.71 16.85
N LEU A 99 10.66 0.48 15.55
CA LEU A 99 10.81 1.49 14.51
C LEU A 99 9.49 2.01 13.94
N VAL A 100 8.41 1.21 14.01
CA VAL A 100 7.11 1.56 13.42
C VAL A 100 6.53 2.81 14.07
N LYS A 101 6.30 3.83 13.22
CA LYS A 101 5.66 5.10 13.57
C LYS A 101 4.21 5.11 13.10
N ARG A 102 3.46 6.13 13.51
CA ARG A 102 2.11 6.36 13.01
C ARG A 102 2.17 6.68 11.51
N CYS A 103 1.29 6.05 10.73
CA CYS A 103 1.08 6.35 9.33
C CYS A 103 -0.06 7.37 9.21
N PRO A 104 0.11 8.50 8.51
CA PRO A 104 -1.01 9.39 8.22
C PRO A 104 -2.07 8.67 7.37
N VAL A 105 -3.33 9.03 7.59
CA VAL A 105 -4.42 8.64 6.70
C VAL A 105 -4.55 9.73 5.64
N TRP A 106 -4.48 9.35 4.37
CA TRP A 106 -4.71 10.27 3.25
C TRP A 106 -6.03 9.91 2.57
N GLN A 107 -6.85 10.93 2.32
CA GLN A 107 -8.18 10.76 1.72
C GLN A 107 -8.21 11.23 0.26
N GLU A 108 -7.23 12.02 -0.16
CA GLU A 108 -7.22 12.58 -1.51
C GLU A 108 -7.04 11.48 -2.57
N PRO A 109 -7.87 11.47 -3.62
CA PRO A 109 -7.73 10.51 -4.70
C PRO A 109 -6.45 10.77 -5.49
N LEU A 110 -5.82 9.69 -5.95
CA LEU A 110 -4.67 9.80 -6.83
C LEU A 110 -5.12 9.88 -8.27
N LEU A 111 -4.98 11.08 -8.84
CA LEU A 111 -5.27 11.34 -10.24
C LEU A 111 -3.99 11.20 -11.06
N TYR A 112 -4.04 10.30 -12.02
CA TYR A 112 -2.96 10.08 -12.96
C TYR A 112 -3.47 9.73 -14.36
N THR A 113 -2.61 9.86 -15.37
CA THR A 113 -2.97 9.87 -16.77
C THR A 113 -2.25 8.79 -17.57
N ALA A 114 -2.85 8.35 -18.68
CA ALA A 114 -2.20 7.42 -19.60
C ALA A 114 -0.90 7.98 -20.20
N LYS A 115 -0.84 9.30 -20.42
CA LYS A 115 0.33 9.99 -21.00
C LYS A 115 1.54 10.00 -20.06
N ASN A 116 1.32 10.15 -18.76
CA ASN A 116 2.41 10.21 -17.78
C ASN A 116 2.55 8.87 -17.06
N TYR A 117 1.75 8.61 -16.01
CA TYR A 117 1.78 7.33 -15.28
C TYR A 117 1.74 6.12 -16.22
N GLY A 118 0.82 6.10 -17.19
CA GLY A 118 0.65 4.98 -18.11
C GLY A 118 1.83 4.76 -19.08
N SER A 119 2.68 5.77 -19.27
CA SER A 119 3.87 5.66 -20.15
C SER A 119 5.07 5.00 -19.48
N VAL A 120 5.09 4.93 -18.15
CA VAL A 120 6.20 4.31 -17.40
C VAL A 120 6.03 2.80 -17.42
N THR A 121 7.10 2.07 -17.73
CA THR A 121 7.13 0.60 -17.65
C THR A 121 6.91 0.15 -16.21
N ARG A 122 5.96 -0.77 -16.02
CA ARG A 122 5.62 -1.29 -14.69
C ARG A 122 5.89 -2.79 -14.58
N VAL A 123 6.33 -3.20 -13.40
CA VAL A 123 6.46 -4.61 -13.00
C VAL A 123 5.71 -4.79 -11.68
N TYR A 124 5.01 -5.92 -11.53
CA TYR A 124 4.38 -6.30 -10.26
C TYR A 124 4.99 -7.59 -9.73
N ILE A 125 5.43 -7.58 -8.48
CA ILE A 125 5.97 -8.74 -7.76
C ILE A 125 4.90 -9.23 -6.79
N VAL A 126 4.40 -10.43 -7.05
CA VAL A 126 3.39 -11.09 -6.22
C VAL A 126 4.06 -11.92 -5.12
N ALA A 127 3.64 -11.73 -3.87
CA ALA A 127 3.95 -12.65 -2.79
C ALA A 127 2.71 -13.46 -2.42
N LYS A 128 2.77 -14.79 -2.62
CA LYS A 128 1.63 -15.69 -2.46
C LYS A 128 1.19 -15.87 -1.00
N ASP A 129 2.14 -15.79 -0.08
CA ASP A 129 1.91 -15.95 1.35
C ASP A 129 1.69 -14.62 2.09
N ASP A 130 1.45 -13.51 1.36
CA ASP A 130 1.07 -12.23 1.95
C ASP A 130 -0.33 -12.35 2.58
N LYS A 131 -0.42 -12.09 3.88
CA LYS A 131 -1.67 -12.16 4.64
C LYS A 131 -2.42 -10.83 4.71
N LEU A 132 -1.76 -9.72 4.41
CA LEU A 132 -2.36 -8.39 4.44
C LEU A 132 -2.97 -8.04 3.08
N ILE A 133 -2.14 -8.00 2.04
CA ILE A 133 -2.57 -7.76 0.67
C ILE A 133 -2.59 -9.13 0.01
N VAL A 134 -3.62 -9.92 0.29
CA VAL A 134 -3.69 -11.32 -0.13
C VAL A 134 -3.56 -11.48 -1.65
N GLU A 135 -3.12 -12.66 -2.11
CA GLU A 135 -2.87 -12.94 -3.54
C GLU A 135 -4.06 -12.56 -4.42
N GLU A 136 -5.30 -12.81 -3.97
CA GLU A 136 -6.52 -12.42 -4.69
C GLU A 136 -6.58 -10.92 -4.97
N LEU A 137 -6.31 -10.07 -3.98
CA LEU A 137 -6.27 -8.62 -4.15
C LEU A 137 -5.13 -8.19 -5.08
N GLN A 138 -3.94 -8.79 -4.93
CA GLN A 138 -2.81 -8.50 -5.81
C GLN A 138 -3.18 -8.79 -7.27
N ARG A 139 -3.80 -9.95 -7.53
CA ARG A 139 -4.25 -10.36 -8.87
C ARG A 139 -5.38 -9.49 -9.41
N LYS A 140 -6.34 -9.09 -8.55
CA LYS A 140 -7.39 -8.13 -8.92
C LYS A 140 -6.78 -6.81 -9.41
N MET A 141 -5.86 -6.23 -8.63
CA MET A 141 -5.19 -4.97 -9.03
C MET A 141 -4.40 -5.12 -10.34
N ILE A 142 -3.73 -6.27 -10.55
CA ILE A 142 -3.03 -6.56 -11.81
C ILE A 142 -4.02 -6.66 -12.98
N ALA A 143 -5.17 -7.30 -12.79
CA ALA A 143 -6.17 -7.46 -13.85
C ALA A 143 -6.84 -6.13 -14.23
N GLU A 144 -7.15 -5.30 -13.23
CA GLU A 144 -7.77 -3.99 -13.41
C GLU A 144 -6.79 -2.96 -14.00
N ASN A 145 -5.51 -3.06 -13.66
CA ASN A 145 -4.48 -2.12 -14.11
C ASN A 145 -3.20 -2.85 -14.60
N PRO A 146 -3.24 -3.50 -15.77
CA PRO A 146 -2.18 -4.40 -16.21
C PRO A 146 -0.81 -3.71 -16.36
N PRO A 147 0.27 -4.25 -15.76
CA PRO A 147 1.64 -3.82 -16.04
C PRO A 147 2.07 -4.25 -17.45
N GLN A 148 3.02 -3.54 -18.05
CA GLN A 148 3.63 -4.02 -19.31
C GLN A 148 4.52 -5.23 -19.03
N THR A 149 4.31 -6.30 -19.79
CA THR A 149 5.13 -7.53 -19.77
C THR A 149 6.50 -7.31 -20.39
#